data_AF-A0AAD6TYB4-F1
#
_entry.id   AF-A0AAD6TYB4-F1
#
_cell.length_a   1.000
_cell.length_b   1.000
_cell.length_c   1.000
_cell.angle_alpha   90.00
_cell.angle_beta   90.00
_cell.angle_gamma   90.00
#
_symmetry.space_group_name_H-M   'P 1'
#
loop_
_entity.id
_entity.type
_entity.pdbx_description
1 polymer ?
#
loop_
_entity_poly.entity_id
_entity_poly.type
_entity_poly.pdbx_seq_one_letter_code
_entity_poly.pdbx_strand_id
1 'polypeptide(L)'
;PNLVINGVVIKPSKSAKLVGVWIDDDLTFKVHGAAMIAKGNEWVATFRRLAQVSKGVALKYVRRLYIAICLPRVLYGAEVALAP
;
A
#
# COMPACT_ATOMS: atom_id res chain seq x y z
N PRO A 1 19.46 18.13 13.68
CA PRO A 1 20.83 18.20 13.10
C PRO A 1 20.71 18.05 11.58
N ASN A 2 21.47 18.82 10.79
CA ASN A 2 21.37 18.76 9.32
C ASN A 2 22.11 17.51 8.81
N LEU A 3 21.41 16.67 8.05
CA LEU A 3 22.00 15.52 7.38
C LEU A 3 22.72 16.02 6.11
N VAL A 4 24.04 15.84 6.05
CA VAL A 4 24.85 16.23 4.89
C VAL A 4 25.45 14.98 4.28
N ILE A 5 25.11 14.69 3.03
CA ILE A 5 25.66 13.57 2.26
C ILE A 5 26.32 14.16 1.02
N ASN A 6 27.62 13.87 0.83
CA ASN A 6 28.41 14.35 -0.32
C ASN A 6 28.31 15.88 -0.55
N GLY A 7 28.29 16.67 0.53
CA GLY A 7 28.17 18.14 0.46
C GLY A 7 26.74 18.66 0.21
N VAL A 8 25.75 17.78 0.01
CA VAL A 8 24.35 18.17 -0.15
C VAL A 8 23.63 18.08 1.19
N VAL A 9 23.00 19.19 1.59
CA VAL A 9 22.15 19.25 2.79
C VAL A 9 20.79 18.66 2.45
N ILE A 10 20.47 17.50 3.03
CA ILE A 10 19.18 16.85 2.87
C ILE A 10 18.23 17.43 3.91
N LYS A 11 17.20 18.14 3.45
CA LYS A 11 16.14 18.62 4.33
C LYS A 11 15.21 17.46 4.71
N PRO A 12 14.84 17.32 5.99
CA PRO A 12 13.85 16.33 6.39
C PRO A 12 12.51 16.62 5.69
N SER A 13 11.97 15.61 5.02
CA SER A 13 10.61 15.61 4.49
C SER A 13 9.68 15.02 5.53
N LYS A 14 8.43 15.51 5.63
CA LYS A 14 7.42 14.97 6.56
C LYS A 14 7.13 13.50 6.33
N SER A 15 7.21 13.06 5.08
CA SER A 15 7.12 11.65 4.71
C SER A 15 8.02 11.36 3.52
N ALA A 16 8.55 10.14 3.49
CA ALA A 16 9.40 9.64 2.41
C ALA A 16 8.99 8.22 2.03
N LYS A 17 9.11 7.89 0.74
CA LYS A 17 8.81 6.55 0.24
C LYS A 17 10.10 5.74 0.12
N LEU A 18 10.22 4.68 0.90
CA LEU A 18 11.36 3.76 0.91
C LEU A 18 10.91 2.36 0.47
N VAL A 19 11.45 1.88 -0.65
CA VAL A 19 11.15 0.54 -1.22
C VAL A 19 9.63 0.26 -1.37
N GLY A 20 8.81 1.31 -1.52
CA GLY A 20 7.35 1.16 -1.63
C GLY A 20 6.58 1.42 -0.34
N VAL A 21 7.24 1.47 0.81
CA VAL A 21 6.67 1.82 2.11
C VAL A 21 6.77 3.32 2.34
N TRP A 22 5.74 3.92 2.93
CA TRP A 22 5.79 5.33 3.33
C TRP A 22 6.26 5.40 4.78
N ILE A 23 7.30 6.18 5.03
CA ILE A 23 7.88 6.40 6.35
C ILE A 23 7.62 7.85 6.70
N ASP A 24 6.96 8.05 7.83
CA ASP A 24 6.69 9.37 8.40
C ASP A 24 7.83 9.76 9.35
N ASP A 25 8.07 11.06 9.52
CA ASP A 25 9.09 11.60 10.44
C ASP A 25 8.88 11.16 11.89
N ASP A 26 7.62 11.06 12.32
CA ASP A 26 7.23 10.58 13.65
C ASP A 26 7.16 9.05 13.75
N LEU A 27 7.52 8.30 12.69
CA LEU A 27 7.41 6.83 12.60
C LEU A 27 6.02 6.29 12.98
N THR A 28 4.97 7.10 12.79
CA THR A 28 3.59 6.67 13.08
C THR A 28 2.95 5.89 11.93
N PHE A 29 3.58 5.88 10.76
CA PHE A 29 3.14 5.17 9.53
C PHE A 29 1.69 5.46 9.11
N LYS A 30 1.12 6.61 9.51
CA LYS A 30 -0.26 6.99 9.19
C LYS A 30 -0.45 7.22 7.70
N VAL A 31 0.55 7.81 7.03
CA VAL A 31 0.51 8.02 5.57
C VAL A 31 0.53 6.68 4.85
N HIS A 32 1.30 5.71 5.37
CA HIS A 32 1.33 4.36 4.79
C HIS A 32 -0.01 3.65 4.95
N GLY A 33 -0.58 3.64 6.16
CA GLY A 33 -1.88 3.03 6.43
C GLY A 33 -2.99 3.61 5.55
N ALA A 34 -3.04 4.94 5.41
CA ALA A 34 -4.00 5.60 4.50
C ALA A 34 -3.80 5.17 3.04
N ALA A 35 -2.55 5.09 2.57
CA ALA A 35 -2.23 4.63 1.22
C ALA A 35 -2.61 3.15 0.99
N MET A 36 -2.41 2.29 1.98
CA MET A 36 -2.83 0.88 1.94
C MET A 36 -4.35 0.75 1.84
N ILE A 37 -5.11 1.51 2.64
CA ILE A 37 -6.58 1.52 2.62
C ILE A 37 -7.10 2.00 1.26
N ALA A 38 -6.57 3.12 0.75
CA ALA A 38 -6.96 3.66 -0.54
C ALA A 38 -6.74 2.64 -1.66
N LYS A 39 -5.54 2.03 -1.70
CA LYS A 39 -5.20 0.98 -2.66
C LYS A 39 -6.10 -0.25 -2.51
N GLY A 40 -6.38 -0.67 -1.28
CA GLY A 40 -7.30 -1.77 -0.98
C GLY A 40 -8.69 -1.53 -1.57
N ASN A 41 -9.23 -0.33 -1.37
CA ASN A 41 -10.54 0.06 -1.91
C ASN A 41 -10.58 0.04 -3.45
N GLU A 42 -9.55 0.54 -4.12
CA GLU A 42 -9.44 0.50 -5.60
C GLU A 42 -9.46 -0.93 -6.14
N TRP A 43 -8.69 -1.83 -5.50
CA TRP A 43 -8.68 -3.23 -5.89
C TRP A 43 -10.02 -3.90 -5.62
N VAL A 44 -10.61 -3.73 -4.44
CA VAL A 44 -11.91 -4.32 -4.10
C VAL A 44 -12.99 -3.86 -5.08
N ALA A 45 -13.02 -2.58 -5.46
CA ALA A 45 -13.93 -2.07 -6.48
C ALA A 45 -13.72 -2.75 -7.84
N THR A 46 -12.46 -2.97 -8.24
CA THR A 46 -12.11 -3.66 -9.49
C THR A 46 -12.54 -5.13 -9.47
N PHE A 47 -12.29 -5.85 -8.37
CA PHE A 47 -12.70 -7.25 -8.23
C PHE A 47 -14.23 -7.40 -8.16
N ARG A 48 -14.93 -6.45 -7.52
CA ARG A 48 -16.40 -6.42 -7.51
C ARG A 48 -16.96 -6.27 -8.93
N ARG A 49 -16.35 -5.43 -9.75
CA ARG A 49 -16.71 -5.30 -11.18
C ARG A 49 -16.43 -6.57 -11.96
N LEU A 50 -15.33 -7.27 -11.66
CA LEU A 50 -14.97 -8.53 -12.31
C LEU A 50 -15.92 -9.70 -11.93
N ALA A 51 -16.44 -9.69 -10.71
CA ALA A 51 -17.32 -10.73 -10.17
C ALA A 51 -18.80 -10.61 -10.57
N GLN A 52 -19.13 -9.79 -11.58
CA GLN A 52 -20.51 -9.61 -12.02
C GLN A 52 -21.15 -10.94 -12.46
N VAL A 53 -22.38 -11.20 -11.99
CA VAL A 53 -23.07 -12.48 -12.14
C VAL A 53 -23.42 -12.80 -13.60
N SER A 54 -23.66 -11.78 -14.43
CA SER A 54 -24.16 -11.95 -15.81
C SER A 54 -23.10 -11.93 -16.91
N LYS A 55 -22.00 -11.18 -16.72
CA LYS A 55 -20.92 -11.02 -17.71
C LYS A 55 -19.51 -11.12 -17.11
N GLY A 56 -19.43 -11.46 -15.83
CA GLY A 56 -18.18 -11.50 -15.09
C GLY A 56 -17.56 -12.89 -15.02
N VAL A 57 -16.43 -12.94 -14.33
CA VAL A 57 -15.70 -14.16 -14.03
C VAL A 57 -16.37 -14.88 -12.86
N ALA A 58 -16.46 -16.21 -12.90
CA ALA A 58 -16.98 -16.99 -11.80
C ALA A 58 -16.24 -16.67 -10.48
N LEU A 59 -17.00 -16.51 -9.39
CA LEU A 59 -16.50 -16.05 -8.09
C LEU A 59 -15.28 -16.83 -7.59
N LYS A 60 -15.21 -18.14 -7.88
CA LYS A 60 -14.06 -19.00 -7.54
C LYS A 60 -12.73 -18.48 -8.09
N TYR A 61 -12.72 -17.97 -9.32
CA TYR A 61 -11.49 -17.48 -9.96
C TYR A 61 -11.16 -16.06 -9.52
N VAL A 62 -12.18 -15.22 -9.32
CA VAL A 62 -12.01 -13.87 -8.74
C VAL A 62 -11.39 -13.96 -7.35
N ARG A 63 -11.88 -14.88 -6.50
CA ARG A 63 -11.30 -15.13 -5.17
C ARG A 63 -9.84 -15.55 -5.26
N ARG A 64 -9.49 -16.43 -6.20
CA ARG A 64 -8.10 -16.86 -6.41
C ARG A 64 -7.21 -15.70 -6.83
N LEU A 65 -7.70 -14.84 -7.73
CA LEU A 65 -6.98 -13.66 -8.21
C LEU A 65 -6.82 -12.60 -7.10
N TYR A 66 -7.84 -12.42 -6.26
CA TYR A 66 -7.79 -11.56 -5.07
C TYR A 66 -6.69 -12.03 -4.11
N ILE A 67 -6.66 -13.32 -3.77
CA ILE A 67 -5.67 -13.86 -2.84
C ILE A 67 -4.25 -13.79 -3.44
N ALA A 68 -4.09 -14.11 -4.72
CA ALA A 68 -2.77 -14.20 -5.35
C ALA A 68 -2.14 -12.84 -5.68
N ILE A 69 -2.94 -11.80 -5.93
CA ILE A 69 -2.44 -10.50 -6.41
C ILE A 69 -2.80 -9.35 -5.48
N CYS A 70 -4.08 -9.23 -5.11
CA CYS A 70 -4.55 -8.11 -4.31
C CYS A 70 -3.89 -8.10 -2.94
N LEU A 71 -3.94 -9.24 -2.24
CA LEU A 71 -3.42 -9.35 -0.88
C LEU A 71 -1.94 -8.98 -0.81
N PRO A 72 -1.02 -9.59 -1.59
CA PRO A 72 0.39 -9.23 -1.54
C PRO A 72 0.66 -7.77 -1.90
N ARG A 73 -0.10 -7.18 -2.83
CA ARG A 73 0.11 -5.79 -3.27
C ARG A 73 -0.41 -4.76 -2.29
N VAL A 74 -1.50 -5.04 -1.59
CA VAL A 74 -2.11 -4.13 -0.60
C VAL A 74 -1.42 -4.27 0.75
N LEU A 75 -1.05 -5.50 1.14
CA LEU A 75 -0.42 -5.80 2.41
C LEU A 75 1.11 -5.67 2.41
N TYR A 76 1.71 -5.24 1.31
CA TYR A 76 3.14 -4.98 1.28
C TYR A 76 3.48 -3.86 2.27
N GLY A 77 4.38 -4.13 3.22
CA GLY A 77 4.71 -3.20 4.30
C GLY A 77 3.70 -3.17 5.44
N ALA A 78 2.68 -4.03 5.44
CA ALA A 78 1.67 -4.10 6.50
C ALA A 78 2.29 -4.43 7.86
N GLU A 79 3.29 -5.31 7.91
CA GLU A 79 3.98 -5.67 9.14
C GLU A 79 4.65 -4.46 9.82
N VAL A 80 5.23 -3.55 9.02
CA VAL A 80 5.89 -2.34 9.51
C VAL A 80 4.88 -1.30 10.00
N ALA A 81 3.72 -1.19 9.36
CA ALA A 81 2.69 -0.21 9.75
C ALA A 81 1.72 -0.70 10.83
N LEU A 82 1.53 -2.02 10.97
CA LEU A 82 0.61 -2.61 11.96
C LEU A 82 1.31 -2.98 13.27
N ALA A 83 2.63 -3.12 13.28
CA ALA A 83 3.46 -3.32 14.47
C ALA A 83 4.49 -2.18 14.59
N PRO A 84 4.06 -0.96 14.98
CA PRO A 84 4.94 0.19 15.16
C PRO A 84 5.91 0.02 16.34
#